data_AF-A0A7I9XQB4-F1
#
_entry.id   AF-A0A7I9XQB4-F1
#
_cell.length_a   1.000
_cell.length_b   1.000
_cell.length_c   1.000
_cell.angle_alpha   90.00
_cell.angle_beta   90.00
_cell.angle_gamma   90.00
#
_symmetry.space_group_name_H-M   'P 1'
#
loop_
_entity.id
_entity.type
_entity.pdbx_description
1 polymer ?
#
loop_
_entity_poly.entity_id
_entity_poly.type
_entity_poly.pdbx_seq_one_letter_code
_entity_poly.pdbx_strand_id
1 'polypeptide(L)'
;MAEDAINGVPVTDEAIQSCADEAEVGYDVEKQRKRGRPTLGNGPAVVVPVRMDAALLEALTARAEQESVSRSEAIRAAVRAWIEVA
;
A
#
# COMPACT_ATOMS: atom_id res chain seq x y z
N MET A 1 -22.19 -1.55 33.16
CA MET A 1 -22.45 -2.48 32.04
C MET A 1 -21.88 -1.80 30.82
N ALA A 2 -20.79 -2.31 30.25
CA ALA A 2 -20.24 -1.72 29.03
C ALA A 2 -21.28 -1.89 27.92
N GLU A 3 -21.58 -0.81 27.21
CA GLU A 3 -22.37 -0.88 25.99
C GLU A 3 -21.53 -1.60 24.94
N ASP A 4 -21.86 -2.87 24.65
CA ASP A 4 -21.18 -3.64 23.62
C ASP A 4 -21.52 -3.02 22.25
N ALA A 5 -20.66 -2.12 21.78
CA ALA A 5 -20.88 -1.31 20.58
C ALA A 5 -19.64 -1.28 19.69
N ILE A 6 -19.86 -1.36 18.37
CA ILE A 6 -18.82 -1.23 17.34
C ILE A 6 -19.01 0.11 16.63
N ASN A 7 -18.00 0.98 16.66
CA ASN A 7 -18.07 2.34 16.09
C ASN A 7 -19.28 3.17 16.59
N GLY A 8 -19.68 2.99 17.85
CA GLY A 8 -20.84 3.67 18.44
C GLY A 8 -22.20 3.09 18.03
N VAL A 9 -22.22 1.97 17.30
CA VAL A 9 -23.44 1.22 16.97
C VAL A 9 -23.57 0.05 17.93
N PRO A 10 -24.69 -0.08 18.68
CA PRO A 10 -24.93 -1.22 19.57
C PRO A 10 -24.89 -2.54 18.81
N VAL A 11 -24.18 -3.53 19.36
CA VAL A 11 -24.17 -4.88 18.83
C VAL A 11 -25.44 -5.59 19.28
N THR A 12 -26.27 -5.99 18.32
CA THR A 12 -27.50 -6.75 18.58
C THR A 12 -27.23 -8.25 18.54
N ASP A 13 -28.07 -9.05 19.21
CA ASP A 13 -27.99 -10.52 19.13
C ASP A 13 -28.10 -11.02 17.68
N GLU A 14 -28.88 -10.31 16.85
CA GLU A 14 -29.01 -10.60 15.42
C GLU A 14 -27.69 -10.37 14.66
N ALA A 15 -26.95 -9.31 14.99
CA ALA A 15 -25.62 -9.07 14.42
C ALA A 15 -24.61 -10.15 14.83
N ILE A 16 -24.69 -10.62 16.08
CA ILE A 16 -23.86 -11.72 16.58
C ILE A 16 -24.19 -13.01 15.82
N GLN A 17 -25.47 -13.35 15.69
CA GLN A 17 -25.89 -14.55 14.98
C GLN A 17 -25.49 -14.51 13.50
N SER A 18 -25.67 -13.36 12.83
CA SER A 18 -25.24 -13.20 11.44
C SER A 18 -23.73 -13.41 11.27
N CYS A 19 -22.91 -12.92 12.20
CA CYS A 19 -21.46 -13.15 12.17
C CYS A 19 -21.10 -14.62 12.44
N ALA A 20 -21.85 -15.30 13.31
CA ALA A 20 -21.63 -16.72 13.59
C ALA A 20 -21.97 -17.58 12.36
N ASP A 21 -23.13 -17.34 11.75
CA ASP A 21 -23.57 -18.07 10.55
C ASP A 21 -22.58 -17.88 9.39
N GLU A 22 -22.08 -16.67 9.17
CA GLU A 22 -21.05 -16.38 8.16
C GLU A 22 -19.75 -17.16 8.43
N ALA A 23 -19.32 -17.24 9.68
CA ALA A 23 -18.13 -17.99 10.07
C ALA A 23 -18.29 -19.50 9.88
N GLU A 24 -19.48 -20.05 10.16
CA GLU A 24 -19.80 -21.46 9.97
C GLU A 24 -19.91 -21.86 8.50
N VAL A 25 -20.46 -20.99 7.64
CA VAL A 25 -20.47 -21.18 6.18
C VAL A 25 -19.05 -21.20 5.61
N GLY A 26 -18.15 -20.39 6.19
CA GLY A 26 -16.75 -20.29 5.79
C GLY A 26 -16.53 -19.51 4.49
N TYR A 27 -15.27 -19.16 4.22
CA TYR A 27 -14.89 -18.37 3.04
C TYR A 27 -14.24 -19.21 1.95
N ASP A 28 -14.55 -18.89 0.69
CA ASP A 28 -13.86 -19.45 -0.48
C ASP A 28 -12.45 -18.84 -0.59
N VAL A 29 -11.47 -19.57 -0.07
CA VAL A 29 -10.06 -19.16 -0.02
C VAL A 29 -9.43 -18.97 -1.41
N GLU A 30 -9.90 -19.69 -2.43
CA GLU A 30 -9.37 -19.58 -3.79
C GLU A 30 -9.81 -18.28 -4.47
N LYS A 31 -11.00 -17.77 -4.10
CA LYS A 31 -11.48 -16.45 -4.55
C LYS A 31 -10.83 -15.29 -3.81
N GLN A 32 -10.14 -15.54 -2.70
CA GLN A 32 -9.39 -14.48 -2.03
C GLN A 32 -8.17 -14.10 -2.86
N ARG A 33 -8.12 -12.82 -3.25
CA ARG A 33 -6.96 -12.28 -3.98
C ARG A 33 -5.70 -12.54 -3.15
N LYS A 34 -4.67 -13.15 -3.76
CA LYS A 34 -3.36 -13.33 -3.14
C LYS A 34 -2.91 -12.01 -2.52
N ARG A 35 -2.86 -11.98 -1.19
CA ARG A 35 -2.42 -10.82 -0.43
C ARG A 35 -0.93 -10.62 -0.68
N GLY A 36 -0.56 -9.39 -1.02
CA GLY A 36 0.82 -9.00 -1.31
C GLY A 36 0.87 -7.60 -1.90
N ARG A 37 2.02 -6.94 -1.76
CA ARG A 37 2.27 -5.66 -2.45
C ARG A 37 2.31 -5.95 -3.96
N PRO A 38 1.61 -5.16 -4.80
CA PRO A 38 1.72 -5.29 -6.25
C PRO A 38 3.19 -5.31 -6.70
N THR A 39 3.49 -6.16 -7.68
CA THR A 39 4.82 -6.19 -8.30
C THR A 39 5.10 -4.86 -9.00
N LEU A 40 6.36 -4.46 -9.03
CA LEU A 40 6.79 -3.31 -9.82
C LEU A 40 7.46 -3.86 -11.08
N GLY A 41 6.73 -3.91 -12.18
CA GLY A 41 7.15 -4.59 -13.41
C GLY A 41 6.97 -6.12 -13.32
N ASN A 42 7.94 -6.88 -13.83
CA ASN A 42 7.86 -8.33 -14.00
C ASN A 42 8.09 -9.15 -12.72
N GLY A 43 8.25 -8.50 -11.55
CA GLY A 43 8.57 -9.20 -10.31
C GLY A 43 8.53 -8.33 -9.05
N PRO A 44 8.90 -8.91 -7.90
CA PRO A 44 9.01 -8.17 -6.64
C PRO A 44 10.08 -7.08 -6.76
N ALA A 45 9.79 -5.90 -6.23
CA ALA A 45 10.74 -4.80 -6.19
C ALA A 45 11.83 -5.05 -5.13
N VAL A 46 13.07 -4.69 -5.44
CA VAL A 46 14.21 -4.71 -4.50
C VAL A 46 14.50 -3.28 -4.02
N VAL A 47 14.73 -3.11 -2.71
CA VAL A 47 15.12 -1.82 -2.13
C VAL A 47 16.64 -1.67 -2.22
N VAL A 48 17.09 -0.63 -2.90
CA VAL A 48 18.52 -0.28 -3.01
C VAL A 48 18.79 0.96 -2.16
N PRO A 49 19.52 0.86 -1.03
CA PRO A 49 19.85 2.02 -0.21
C PRO A 49 20.95 2.86 -0.89
N VAL A 50 20.69 4.17 -1.06
CA VAL A 50 21.63 5.12 -1.65
C VAL A 50 21.78 6.31 -0.71
N ARG A 51 23.03 6.73 -0.43
CA ARG A 51 23.29 7.94 0.35
C ARG A 51 23.17 9.15 -0.57
N MET A 52 22.34 10.11 -0.17
CA MET A 52 22.19 11.40 -0.82
C MET A 52 22.53 12.48 0.21
N ASP A 53 23.22 13.53 -0.22
CA ASP A 53 23.37 14.72 0.61
C ASP A 53 22.02 15.45 0.73
N ALA A 54 21.93 16.34 1.72
CA ALA A 54 20.68 17.05 2.01
C ALA A 54 20.25 17.94 0.84
N ALA A 55 21.18 18.63 0.17
CA ALA A 55 20.85 19.55 -0.92
C ALA A 55 20.25 18.80 -2.12
N LEU A 56 20.82 17.64 -2.46
CA LEU A 56 20.29 16.79 -3.52
C LEU A 56 18.87 16.27 -3.18
N LEU A 57 18.63 15.86 -1.93
CA LEU A 57 17.32 15.37 -1.51
C LEU A 57 16.24 16.47 -1.54
N GLU A 58 16.58 17.69 -1.13
CA GLU A 58 15.69 18.85 -1.21
C GLU A 58 15.35 19.19 -2.67
N ALA A 59 16.37 19.27 -3.54
CA ALA A 59 16.17 19.54 -4.96
C ALA A 59 15.28 18.49 -5.64
N LEU A 60 15.49 17.21 -5.32
CA LEU A 60 14.65 16.11 -5.79
C LEU A 60 13.20 16.25 -5.31
N THR A 61 13.00 16.60 -4.03
CA THR A 61 11.67 16.71 -3.43
C THR A 61 10.89 17.87 -4.04
N ALA A 62 11.52 19.04 -4.15
CA ALA A 62 10.91 20.22 -4.79
C ALA A 62 10.51 19.96 -6.24
N ARG A 63 11.34 19.24 -7.01
CA ARG A 63 11.01 18.86 -8.38
C ARG A 63 9.87 17.84 -8.45
N ALA A 64 9.87 16.84 -7.57
CA ALA A 64 8.82 15.83 -7.52
C ALA A 64 7.45 16.44 -7.19
N GLU A 65 7.40 17.44 -6.31
CA GLU A 65 6.19 18.21 -6.00
C GLU A 65 5.69 19.02 -7.19
N GLN A 66 6.58 19.71 -7.91
CA GLN A 66 6.21 20.46 -9.12
C GLN A 66 5.62 19.56 -10.20
N GLU A 67 6.18 18.36 -10.37
CA GLU A 67 5.72 17.37 -11.34
C GLU A 67 4.55 16.49 -10.83
N SER A 68 4.08 16.72 -9.59
CA SER A 68 3.02 15.93 -8.92
C SER A 68 3.29 14.41 -8.91
N VAL A 69 4.56 14.03 -8.75
CA VAL A 69 4.99 12.63 -8.66
C VAL A 69 5.60 12.32 -7.30
N SER A 70 5.59 11.05 -6.91
CA SER A 70 6.31 10.64 -5.69
C SER A 70 7.83 10.73 -5.88
N ARG A 71 8.58 11.00 -4.80
CA ARG A 71 10.06 10.97 -4.81
C ARG A 71 10.62 9.67 -5.41
N SER A 72 10.02 8.52 -5.07
CA SER A 72 10.45 7.23 -5.61
C SER A 72 10.20 7.10 -7.12
N GLU A 73 9.14 7.71 -7.65
CA GLU A 73 8.90 7.70 -9.09
C GLU A 73 9.87 8.62 -9.82
N ALA A 74 10.16 9.81 -9.28
CA ALA A 74 11.18 10.71 -9.82
C ALA A 74 12.57 10.04 -9.89
N ILE A 75 12.98 9.33 -8.83
CA ILE A 75 14.24 8.56 -8.82
C ILE A 75 14.23 7.47 -9.90
N ARG A 76 13.14 6.70 -10.02
CA ARG A 76 13.04 5.66 -11.05
C ARG A 76 13.08 6.23 -12.45
N ALA A 77 12.41 7.35 -12.70
CA ALA A 77 12.43 8.04 -13.99
C ALA A 77 13.85 8.50 -14.34
N ALA A 78 14.58 9.09 -13.39
CA ALA A 78 15.97 9.48 -13.60
C ALA A 78 16.88 8.27 -13.95
N VAL A 79 16.70 7.14 -13.27
CA VAL A 79 17.45 5.90 -13.57
C VAL A 79 17.10 5.35 -14.96
N ARG A 80 15.82 5.35 -15.36
CA ARG A 80 15.40 4.94 -16.72
C ARG A 80 16.04 5.83 -17.77
N ALA A 81 15.93 7.15 -17.60
CA ALA A 81 16.53 8.12 -18.52
C ALA A 81 18.06 7.97 -18.62
N TRP A 82 18.74 7.66 -17.51
CA TRP A 82 20.17 7.40 -17.53
C TRP A 82 20.55 6.15 -18.34
N ILE A 83 19.75 5.09 -18.28
CA ILE A 83 20.00 3.84 -19.02
C ILE A 83 19.66 3.99 -20.51
N GLU A 84 18.64 4.77 -20.86
CA GLU A 84 18.23 4.99 -22.26
C GLU A 84 19.20 5.85 -23.07
N VAL A 85 20.02 6.66 -22.39
CA VAL A 85 21.04 7.52 -23.01
C VAL A 85 22.35 6.75 -23.32
N ALA A 86 22.50 5.54 -22.77
CA ALA A 86 23.68 4.69 -22.94
C ALA A 86 23.49 3.62 -24.03
#